data_AF-A0A3R0XL66-F1
#
_entry.id   AF-A0A3R0XL66-F1
#
_cell.length_a   1.000
_cell.length_b   1.000
_cell.length_c   1.000
_cell.angle_alpha   90.00
_cell.angle_beta   90.00
_cell.angle_gamma   90.00
#
_symmetry.space_group_name_H-M   'P 1'
#
loop_
_entity.id
_entity.type
_entity.pdbx_description
1 polymer ?
#
loop_
_entity_poly.entity_id
_entity_poly.type
_entity_poly.pdbx_seq_one_letter_code
_entity_poly.pdbx_strand_id
1 'polypeptide(L)'
;PALTNSAGVPWTAAYVDTIGEVTADLRSNIAAEARAKIIYERLINVTDDPGVKDTLAFLMTREAAHMLSFEKALHSIRNTFPPGKLPPIEKYKNVYYNMSEGEDVRGSWNSDENFDYVSDPVPAVDGGDGKASINLSTKQEAMIKAMATRLKSHEDINPVTGAELAEGEPQTKINSKN
;
A
#
# COMPACT_ATOMS: atom_id res chain seq x y z
N PRO A 1 1.71 18.51 29.97
CA PRO A 1 2.56 17.78 29.00
C PRO A 1 1.86 17.72 27.63
N ALA A 2 2.60 17.85 26.53
CA ALA A 2 2.05 17.69 25.19
C ALA A 2 1.86 16.20 24.86
N LEU A 3 0.77 15.84 24.17
CA LEU A 3 0.52 14.47 23.70
C LEU A 3 1.26 14.24 22.38
N THR A 4 2.58 14.05 22.45
CA THR A 4 3.47 13.85 21.30
C THR A 4 4.31 12.59 21.47
N ASN A 5 4.76 11.99 20.38
CA ASN A 5 5.78 10.95 20.42
C ASN A 5 7.18 11.53 20.73
N SER A 6 8.20 10.67 20.82
CA SER A 6 9.59 11.07 21.14
C SER A 6 10.26 11.95 20.08
N ALA A 7 9.68 12.07 18.88
CA ALA A 7 10.12 12.97 17.82
C ALA A 7 9.32 14.29 17.77
N GLY A 8 8.43 14.52 18.74
CA GLY A 8 7.60 15.73 18.81
C GLY A 8 6.37 15.72 17.89
N VAL A 9 6.06 14.60 17.23
CA VAL A 9 4.86 14.48 16.40
C VAL A 9 3.64 14.32 17.29
N PRO A 10 2.60 15.16 17.16
CA PRO A 10 1.36 15.02 17.92
C PRO A 10 0.71 13.66 17.70
N TRP A 11 0.11 13.13 18.78
CA TRP A 11 -0.83 12.03 18.64
C TRP A 11 -1.99 12.45 17.74
N THR A 12 -2.46 11.54 16.89
CA THR A 12 -3.63 11.77 16.03
C THR A 12 -4.56 10.57 16.07
N ALA A 13 -5.84 10.80 15.78
CA ALA A 13 -6.83 9.73 15.68
C ALA A 13 -6.54 8.74 14.52
N ALA A 14 -5.62 9.06 13.60
CA ALA A 14 -5.20 8.15 12.54
C ALA A 14 -4.47 6.89 13.06
N TYR A 15 -4.05 6.88 14.34
CA TYR A 15 -3.50 5.69 14.99
C TYR A 15 -4.57 4.72 15.52
N VAL A 16 -5.85 5.13 15.49
CA VAL A 16 -6.98 4.25 15.83
C VAL A 16 -7.42 3.52 14.57
N ASP A 17 -7.29 2.19 14.58
CA ASP A 17 -7.68 1.32 13.46
C ASP A 17 -8.96 0.57 13.82
N THR A 18 -10.06 0.93 13.16
CA THR A 18 -11.33 0.21 13.24
C THR A 18 -12.09 0.36 11.93
N ILE A 19 -12.62 -0.77 11.45
CA ILE A 19 -13.44 -0.80 10.24
C ILE A 19 -14.87 -1.26 10.53
N GLY A 20 -15.20 -1.47 11.81
CA GLY A 20 -16.50 -2.00 12.25
C GLY A 20 -16.70 -3.49 11.97
N GLU A 21 -15.64 -4.19 11.58
CA GLU A 21 -15.63 -5.65 11.42
C GLU A 21 -14.84 -6.25 12.58
N VAL A 22 -15.56 -6.89 13.50
CA VAL A 22 -15.02 -7.32 14.80
C VAL A 22 -13.81 -8.25 14.65
N THR A 23 -13.79 -9.15 13.67
CA THR A 23 -12.68 -10.11 13.54
C THR A 23 -11.41 -9.46 13.00
N ALA A 24 -11.52 -8.43 12.17
CA ALA A 24 -10.42 -7.61 11.69
C ALA A 24 -9.92 -6.70 12.82
N ASP A 25 -10.82 -6.02 13.52
CA ASP A 25 -10.49 -5.12 14.63
C ASP A 25 -9.76 -5.90 15.76
N LEU A 26 -10.18 -7.13 16.08
CA LEU A 26 -9.49 -7.97 17.05
C LEU A 26 -8.08 -8.37 16.60
N ARG A 27 -7.85 -8.61 15.30
CA ARG A 27 -6.51 -8.88 14.76
C ARG A 27 -5.63 -7.63 14.80
N SER A 28 -6.20 -6.45 14.51
CA SER A 28 -5.51 -5.16 14.68
C SER A 28 -5.12 -4.93 16.15
N ASN A 29 -5.99 -5.28 17.10
CA ASN A 29 -5.68 -5.20 18.54
C ASN A 29 -4.54 -6.15 18.94
N ILE A 30 -4.58 -7.42 18.52
CA ILE A 30 -3.48 -8.38 18.80
C ILE A 30 -2.15 -7.86 18.25
N ALA A 31 -2.16 -7.31 17.03
CA ALA A 31 -0.97 -6.71 16.43
C ALA A 31 -0.49 -5.45 17.17
N ALA A 32 -1.40 -4.63 17.69
CA ALA A 32 -1.07 -3.45 18.48
C ALA A 32 -0.39 -3.83 19.80
N GLU A 33 -0.92 -4.82 20.52
CA GLU A 33 -0.34 -5.33 21.77
C GLU A 33 1.06 -5.94 21.54
N ALA A 34 1.23 -6.70 20.45
CA ALA A 34 2.54 -7.25 20.09
C ALA A 34 3.57 -6.14 19.81
N ARG A 35 3.19 -5.08 19.11
CA ARG A 35 4.08 -3.92 18.86
C ARG A 35 4.42 -3.18 20.15
N ALA A 36 3.45 -2.96 21.04
CA ALA A 36 3.68 -2.31 22.34
C ALA A 36 4.68 -3.13 23.18
N LYS A 37 4.47 -4.45 23.25
CA LYS A 37 5.38 -5.36 23.96
C LYS A 37 6.82 -5.27 23.45
N ILE A 38 7.04 -5.30 22.13
CA ILE A 38 8.37 -5.19 21.50
C ILE A 38 9.01 -3.83 21.83
N ILE A 39 8.23 -2.75 21.85
CA ILE A 39 8.74 -1.42 22.22
C ILE A 39 9.20 -1.43 23.69
N TYR A 40 8.44 -2.03 24.61
CA TYR A 40 8.87 -2.13 26.00
C TYR A 40 10.14 -2.96 26.16
N GLU A 41 10.27 -4.08 25.47
CA GLU A 41 11.51 -4.89 25.46
C GLU A 41 12.72 -4.05 25.01
N ARG A 42 12.55 -3.24 23.96
CA ARG A 42 13.61 -2.32 23.49
C ARG A 42 13.91 -1.23 24.52
N LEU A 43 12.90 -0.66 25.16
CA LEU A 43 13.06 0.40 26.16
C LEU A 43 13.80 -0.10 27.42
N ILE A 44 13.51 -1.33 27.86
CA ILE A 44 14.21 -1.97 28.98
C ILE A 44 15.72 -2.08 28.70
N ASN A 45 16.11 -2.34 27.45
CA ASN A 45 17.51 -2.50 27.05
C ASN A 45 18.29 -1.18 26.92
N VAL A 46 17.62 -0.02 26.99
CA VAL A 46 18.26 1.30 26.82
C VAL A 46 18.20 2.18 28.07
N THR A 47 17.86 1.61 29.21
CA THR A 47 17.83 2.30 30.51
C THR A 47 18.42 1.43 31.60
N ASP A 48 18.94 2.04 32.66
CA ASP A 48 19.42 1.36 33.87
C ASP A 48 18.60 1.69 35.11
N ASP A 49 17.59 2.57 34.99
CA ASP A 49 16.74 2.94 36.12
C ASP A 49 15.85 1.74 36.55
N PRO A 50 15.94 1.29 37.81
CA PRO A 50 15.22 0.12 38.29
C PRO A 50 13.71 0.33 38.33
N GLY A 51 13.22 1.54 38.61
CA GLY A 51 11.80 1.85 38.65
C GLY A 51 11.16 1.88 37.25
N VAL A 52 11.90 2.38 36.26
CA VAL A 52 11.50 2.32 34.85
C VAL A 52 11.43 0.87 34.38
N LYS A 53 12.44 0.05 34.69
CA LYS A 53 12.44 -1.38 34.34
C LYS A 53 11.27 -2.14 34.96
N ASP A 54 10.98 -1.91 36.24
CA ASP A 54 9.84 -2.54 36.93
C ASP A 54 8.50 -2.15 36.29
N THR A 55 8.34 -0.85 35.98
CA THR A 55 7.13 -0.35 35.30
C THR A 55 6.96 -1.00 33.92
N LEU A 56 8.01 -1.05 33.11
CA LEU A 56 7.96 -1.64 31.77
C LEU A 56 7.74 -3.16 31.83
N ALA A 57 8.30 -3.85 32.82
CA ALA A 57 8.07 -5.28 33.03
C ALA A 57 6.61 -5.57 33.39
N PHE A 58 5.99 -4.73 34.24
CA PHE A 58 4.57 -4.81 34.53
C PHE A 58 3.72 -4.60 33.26
N LEU A 59 3.97 -3.52 32.52
CA LEU A 59 3.23 -3.22 31.28
C LEU A 59 3.39 -4.34 30.24
N MET A 60 4.60 -4.86 30.05
CA MET A 60 4.85 -6.00 29.16
C MET A 60 4.03 -7.24 29.56
N THR A 61 3.87 -7.49 30.86
CA THR A 61 3.02 -8.58 31.37
C THR A 61 1.54 -8.33 31.08
N ARG A 62 1.10 -7.06 31.14
CA ARG A 62 -0.25 -6.65 30.77
C ARG A 62 -0.54 -6.85 29.28
N GLU A 63 0.40 -6.54 28.39
CA GLU A 63 0.18 -6.78 26.95
C GLU A 63 0.05 -8.27 26.64
N ALA A 64 0.78 -9.14 27.35
CA ALA A 64 0.59 -10.58 27.24
C ALA A 64 -0.83 -11.02 27.67
N ALA A 65 -1.37 -10.41 28.73
CA ALA A 65 -2.74 -10.67 29.16
C ALA A 65 -3.78 -10.12 28.15
N HIS A 66 -3.53 -8.96 27.55
CA HIS A 66 -4.40 -8.38 26.52
C HIS A 66 -4.40 -9.23 25.25
N MET A 67 -3.23 -9.66 24.76
CA MET A 67 -3.12 -10.61 23.63
C MET A 67 -3.93 -11.87 23.90
N LEU A 68 -3.77 -12.51 25.07
CA LEU A 68 -4.54 -13.69 25.45
C LEU A 68 -6.06 -13.41 25.42
N SER A 69 -6.49 -12.26 25.94
CA SER A 69 -7.91 -11.90 25.96
C SER A 69 -8.47 -11.69 24.55
N PHE A 70 -7.72 -11.01 23.68
CA PHE A 70 -8.15 -10.74 22.31
C PHE A 70 -8.12 -12.00 21.44
N GLU A 71 -7.13 -12.87 21.61
CA GLU A 71 -7.09 -14.18 20.95
C GLU A 71 -8.27 -15.04 21.39
N LYS A 72 -8.55 -15.12 22.70
CA LYS A 72 -9.74 -15.84 23.20
C LYS A 72 -11.03 -15.29 22.60
N ALA A 73 -11.17 -13.96 22.54
CA ALA A 73 -12.33 -13.33 21.91
C ALA A 73 -12.42 -13.71 20.43
N LEU A 74 -11.34 -13.56 19.67
CA LEU A 74 -11.28 -13.87 18.25
C LEU A 74 -11.63 -15.34 17.95
N HIS A 75 -11.05 -16.27 18.70
CA HIS A 75 -11.27 -17.71 18.51
C HIS A 75 -12.62 -18.21 19.04
N SER A 76 -13.32 -17.43 19.87
CA SER A 76 -14.68 -17.75 20.31
C SER A 76 -15.75 -17.47 19.26
N ILE A 77 -15.44 -16.62 18.26
CA ILE A 77 -16.32 -16.36 17.12
C ILE A 77 -16.09 -17.46 16.09
N ARG A 78 -17.16 -18.09 15.60
CA ARG A 78 -17.07 -19.16 14.58
C ARG A 78 -17.02 -18.58 13.17
N ASN A 79 -16.37 -19.30 12.25
CA ASN A 79 -16.30 -18.97 10.82
C ASN A 79 -15.76 -17.55 10.54
N THR A 80 -14.73 -17.13 11.26
CA THR A 80 -14.13 -15.78 11.20
C THR A 80 -13.10 -15.60 10.10
N PHE A 81 -12.94 -16.60 9.21
CA PHE A 81 -11.93 -16.56 8.17
C PHE A 81 -12.41 -17.22 6.87
N PRO A 82 -12.22 -16.56 5.71
CA PRO A 82 -11.85 -15.15 5.57
C PRO A 82 -12.98 -14.22 6.04
N PRO A 83 -12.69 -13.00 6.53
CA PRO A 83 -13.73 -12.01 6.85
C PRO A 83 -14.48 -11.58 5.58
N GLY A 84 -15.77 -11.29 5.72
CA GLY A 84 -16.64 -10.90 4.60
C GLY A 84 -17.60 -11.99 4.13
N LYS A 85 -18.50 -11.64 3.21
CA LYS A 85 -19.58 -12.53 2.72
C LYS A 85 -19.33 -13.10 1.34
N LEU A 86 -18.62 -12.37 0.48
CA LEU A 86 -18.39 -12.78 -0.90
C LEU A 86 -17.28 -13.84 -0.93
N PRO A 87 -17.49 -14.96 -1.62
CA PRO A 87 -16.42 -15.94 -1.79
C PRO A 87 -15.30 -15.35 -2.65
N PRO A 88 -14.05 -15.76 -2.42
CA PRO A 88 -12.95 -15.43 -3.32
C PRO A 88 -13.20 -16.02 -4.71
N ILE A 89 -12.60 -15.42 -5.73
CA ILE A 89 -12.60 -15.97 -7.09
C ILE A 89 -11.72 -17.22 -7.09
N GLU A 90 -12.31 -18.39 -7.34
CA GLU A 90 -11.62 -19.69 -7.17
C GLU A 90 -10.32 -19.78 -7.98
N LYS A 91 -10.31 -19.22 -9.20
CA LYS A 91 -9.11 -19.17 -10.07
C LYS A 91 -7.89 -18.54 -9.38
N TYR A 92 -8.08 -17.61 -8.44
CA TYR A 92 -6.99 -16.82 -7.86
C TYR A 92 -6.79 -17.07 -6.36
N LYS A 93 -7.69 -17.82 -5.74
CA LYS A 93 -7.77 -17.98 -4.28
C LYS A 93 -6.49 -18.57 -3.66
N ASN A 94 -5.89 -19.56 -4.32
CA ASN A 94 -4.72 -20.28 -3.82
C ASN A 94 -3.47 -20.05 -4.68
N VAL A 95 -3.45 -19.05 -5.56
CA VAL A 95 -2.29 -18.80 -6.43
C VAL A 95 -1.29 -17.91 -5.69
N TYR A 96 -0.04 -18.37 -5.57
CA TYR A 96 1.05 -17.58 -5.00
C TYR A 96 1.97 -17.10 -6.13
N TYR A 97 2.01 -15.79 -6.36
CA TYR A 97 2.89 -15.20 -7.37
C TYR A 97 4.23 -14.82 -6.74
N ASN A 98 5.32 -15.33 -7.31
CA ASN A 98 6.64 -14.86 -6.96
C ASN A 98 6.94 -13.53 -7.65
N MET A 99 6.77 -12.44 -6.90
CA MET A 99 7.08 -11.09 -7.39
C MET A 99 8.46 -10.60 -6.91
N SER A 100 9.26 -11.49 -6.31
CA SER A 100 10.61 -11.18 -5.86
C SER A 100 11.63 -11.57 -6.92
N GLU A 101 12.74 -10.83 -6.99
CA GLU A 101 13.92 -11.27 -7.74
C GLU A 101 14.97 -11.85 -6.77
N GLY A 102 15.71 -12.86 -7.22
CA GLY A 102 16.80 -13.49 -6.45
C GLY A 102 16.47 -14.90 -5.96
N GLU A 103 17.00 -15.26 -4.79
CA GLU A 103 16.78 -16.59 -4.19
C GLU A 103 15.41 -16.69 -3.52
N ASP A 104 14.67 -17.74 -3.88
CA ASP A 104 13.32 -17.97 -3.36
C ASP A 104 13.32 -18.76 -2.05
N VAL A 105 12.75 -18.17 -1.00
CA VAL A 105 12.48 -18.89 0.25
C VAL A 105 11.11 -19.57 0.15
N ARG A 106 11.11 -20.91 0.18
CA ARG A 106 9.89 -21.73 0.17
C ARG A 106 9.54 -22.24 1.57
N GLY A 107 8.26 -22.18 1.93
CA GLY A 107 7.72 -22.65 3.22
C GLY A 107 6.21 -22.85 3.15
N SER A 108 5.57 -23.20 4.26
CA SER A 108 4.12 -23.52 4.29
C SER A 108 3.22 -22.39 3.78
N TRP A 109 3.71 -21.15 3.79
CA TRP A 109 3.01 -19.95 3.34
C TRP A 109 3.09 -19.68 1.82
N ASN A 110 3.84 -20.49 1.06
CA ASN A 110 3.96 -20.37 -0.40
C ASN A 110 4.37 -21.70 -1.09
N SER A 111 4.24 -22.83 -0.40
CA SER A 111 4.58 -24.15 -0.92
C SER A 111 3.46 -24.71 -1.78
N ASP A 112 3.83 -25.64 -2.66
CA ASP A 112 2.89 -26.34 -3.56
C ASP A 112 1.91 -27.25 -2.82
N GLU A 113 2.14 -27.49 -1.52
CA GLU A 113 1.21 -28.18 -0.63
C GLU A 113 -0.07 -27.37 -0.39
N ASN A 114 0.05 -26.04 -0.33
CA ASN A 114 -1.04 -25.13 0.03
C ASN A 114 -1.41 -24.15 -1.09
N PHE A 115 -0.53 -23.93 -2.08
CA PHE A 115 -0.66 -22.89 -3.10
C PHE A 115 -0.25 -23.38 -4.49
N ASP A 116 -0.93 -22.88 -5.52
CA ASP A 116 -0.46 -22.96 -6.90
C ASP A 116 0.63 -21.90 -7.11
N TYR A 117 1.90 -22.30 -7.03
CA TYR A 117 3.02 -21.37 -7.11
C TYR A 117 3.35 -20.98 -8.55
N VAL A 118 3.44 -19.68 -8.81
CA VAL A 118 3.83 -19.08 -10.09
C VAL A 118 5.19 -18.43 -9.90
N SER A 119 6.24 -19.08 -10.40
CA SER A 119 7.63 -18.60 -10.28
C SER A 119 7.94 -17.40 -11.16
N ASP A 120 7.30 -17.30 -12.33
CA ASP A 120 7.52 -16.24 -13.32
C ASP A 120 6.16 -15.63 -13.70
N PRO A 121 5.67 -14.65 -12.93
CA PRO A 121 4.36 -14.06 -13.13
C PRO A 121 4.33 -13.15 -14.35
N VAL A 122 3.37 -13.38 -15.24
CA VAL A 122 3.08 -12.47 -16.34
C VAL A 122 2.36 -11.20 -15.84
N PRO A 123 2.50 -10.04 -16.52
CA PRO A 123 1.90 -8.77 -16.08
C PRO A 123 0.39 -8.78 -15.87
N ALA A 124 -0.34 -9.72 -16.51
CA ALA A 124 -1.79 -9.85 -16.41
C ALA A 124 -2.21 -11.29 -16.14
N VAL A 125 -2.83 -11.53 -14.99
CA VAL A 125 -3.27 -12.86 -14.53
C VAL A 125 -4.50 -13.39 -15.29
N ASP A 126 -5.16 -12.53 -16.06
CA ASP A 126 -6.31 -12.83 -16.91
C ASP A 126 -5.92 -13.17 -18.36
N GLY A 127 -4.63 -13.14 -18.71
CA GLY A 127 -4.14 -13.37 -20.07
C GLY A 127 -4.23 -12.15 -20.99
N GLY A 128 -4.57 -10.97 -20.45
CA GLY A 128 -4.54 -9.70 -21.16
C GLY A 128 -3.15 -9.07 -21.22
N ASP A 129 -3.08 -7.80 -21.62
CA ASP A 129 -1.85 -6.99 -21.62
C ASP A 129 -1.67 -6.17 -20.33
N GLY A 130 -2.57 -6.34 -19.36
CA GLY A 130 -2.57 -5.62 -18.08
C GLY A 130 -3.10 -4.19 -18.17
N LYS A 131 -3.57 -3.75 -19.35
CA LYS A 131 -4.13 -2.41 -19.52
C LYS A 131 -5.63 -2.41 -19.26
N ALA A 132 -6.11 -1.35 -18.64
CA ALA A 132 -7.54 -1.11 -18.51
C ALA A 132 -8.15 -0.94 -19.92
N SER A 133 -9.12 -1.80 -20.25
CA SER A 133 -9.93 -1.69 -21.45
C SER A 133 -11.36 -1.31 -21.09
N ILE A 134 -12.00 -0.52 -21.93
CA ILE A 134 -13.42 -0.18 -21.81
C ILE A 134 -14.13 -0.61 -23.09
N ASN A 135 -15.31 -1.21 -22.94
CA ASN A 135 -16.17 -1.51 -24.06
C ASN A 135 -16.86 -0.22 -24.51
N LEU A 136 -16.51 0.27 -25.69
CA LEU A 136 -17.13 1.44 -26.29
C LEU A 136 -18.23 1.00 -27.25
N SER A 137 -19.35 1.72 -27.25
CA SER A 137 -20.30 1.60 -28.36
C SER A 137 -19.68 2.14 -29.65
N THR A 138 -20.17 1.68 -30.80
CA THR A 138 -19.72 2.16 -32.12
C THR A 138 -19.75 3.69 -32.23
N LYS A 139 -20.73 4.34 -31.60
CA LYS A 139 -20.86 5.81 -31.57
C LYS A 139 -19.73 6.46 -30.76
N GLN A 140 -19.38 5.90 -29.61
CA GLN A 140 -18.30 6.43 -28.76
C GLN A 140 -16.93 6.21 -29.40
N GLU A 141 -16.68 5.06 -30.03
CA GLU A 141 -15.45 4.83 -30.79
C GLU A 141 -15.28 5.83 -31.93
N ALA A 142 -16.36 6.12 -32.66
CA ALA A 142 -16.35 7.11 -33.73
C ALA A 142 -16.05 8.52 -33.19
N MET A 143 -16.62 8.89 -32.04
CA MET A 143 -16.33 10.17 -31.39
C MET A 143 -14.88 10.30 -30.94
N ILE A 144 -14.31 9.24 -30.34
CA ILE A 144 -12.91 9.24 -29.91
C ILE A 144 -11.98 9.32 -31.12
N LYS A 145 -12.24 8.57 -32.20
CA LYS A 145 -11.47 8.66 -33.45
C LYS A 145 -11.55 10.05 -34.05
N ALA A 146 -12.73 10.66 -34.08
CA ALA A 146 -12.91 12.02 -34.58
C ALA A 146 -12.15 13.05 -33.70
N MET A 147 -12.19 12.89 -32.38
CA MET A 147 -11.43 13.73 -31.44
C MET A 147 -9.92 13.56 -31.63
N ALA A 148 -9.43 12.33 -31.76
CA ALA A 148 -8.02 12.03 -32.01
C ALA A 148 -7.53 12.65 -33.32
N THR A 149 -8.32 12.54 -34.39
CA THR A 149 -8.03 13.20 -35.68
C THR A 149 -8.01 14.71 -35.53
N ARG A 150 -8.99 15.29 -34.83
CA ARG A 150 -9.08 16.74 -34.60
C ARG A 150 -7.93 17.30 -33.76
N LEU A 151 -7.41 16.51 -32.82
CA LEU A 151 -6.34 16.89 -31.90
C LEU A 151 -4.95 16.47 -32.37
N LYS A 152 -4.84 15.85 -33.55
CA LYS A 152 -3.55 15.47 -34.10
C LYS A 152 -2.73 16.73 -34.36
N SER A 153 -1.57 16.83 -33.72
CA SER A 153 -0.64 17.94 -33.93
C SER A 153 -0.22 18.00 -35.40
N HIS A 154 -0.11 19.22 -35.92
CA HIS A 154 0.51 19.48 -37.21
C HIS A 154 2.02 19.51 -37.03
N GLU A 155 2.71 18.47 -37.51
CA GLU A 155 4.16 18.32 -37.38
C GLU A 155 4.95 19.19 -38.37
N ASP A 156 4.28 19.75 -39.37
CA ASP A 156 4.84 20.54 -40.47
C ASP A 156 4.80 22.06 -40.24
N ILE A 157 4.25 22.49 -39.11
CA ILE A 157 4.14 23.91 -38.76
C ILE A 157 4.90 24.21 -37.46
N ASN A 158 5.59 25.35 -37.43
CA ASN A 158 6.17 25.90 -36.22
C ASN A 158 5.48 27.24 -35.91
N PRO A 159 4.32 27.23 -35.23
CA PRO A 159 3.56 28.44 -34.97
C PRO A 159 4.26 29.28 -33.89
N VAL A 160 4.30 30.59 -34.08
CA VAL A 160 4.78 31.52 -33.05
C VAL A 160 3.88 31.41 -31.83
N THR A 161 4.48 31.10 -30.69
CA THR A 161 3.82 30.95 -29.40
C THR A 161 3.55 32.31 -28.75
N GLY A 162 2.61 32.34 -27.81
CA GLY A 162 2.36 33.56 -27.02
C GLY A 162 3.56 34.00 -26.17
N ALA A 163 4.46 33.06 -25.82
CA ALA A 163 5.71 33.37 -25.14
C ALA A 163 6.68 34.13 -26.06
N GLU A 164 6.83 33.69 -27.30
CA GLU A 164 7.69 34.36 -28.30
C GLU A 164 7.15 35.76 -28.67
N LEU A 165 5.84 35.98 -28.66
CA LEU A 165 5.25 37.31 -28.86
C LEU A 165 5.47 38.27 -27.68
N ALA A 166 5.67 37.74 -26.48
CA ALA A 166 5.87 38.54 -25.27
C ALA A 166 7.33 39.04 -25.10
N GLU A 167 8.28 38.47 -25.84
CA GLU A 167 9.71 38.84 -25.77
C GLU A 167 10.07 40.14 -26.52
N GLY A 168 9.12 40.74 -27.27
CA GLY A 168 9.35 41.97 -28.05
C GLY A 168 10.12 41.73 -29.36
N GLU A 169 10.21 42.75 -30.24
CA GLU A 169 10.86 42.60 -31.56
C GLU A 169 12.30 42.06 -31.43
N PRO A 170 12.72 41.13 -32.31
CA PRO A 170 14.02 40.47 -32.19
C PRO A 170 15.15 41.49 -32.26
N GLN A 171 15.98 41.53 -31.21
CA GLN A 171 17.23 42.28 -31.27
C GLN A 171 18.07 41.72 -32.42
N THR A 172 18.35 42.59 -33.40
CA THR A 172 19.21 42.30 -34.55
C THR A 172 20.57 41.87 -34.01
N LYS A 173 20.86 40.55 -34.05
CA LYS A 173 22.20 40.05 -33.72
C LYS A 173 23.17 40.54 -34.79
N ILE A 174 23.87 41.63 -34.50
CA ILE A 174 25.01 42.10 -35.29
C ILE A 174 26.10 41.04 -35.15
N ASN A 175 26.38 40.30 -36.22
CA ASN A 175 27.52 39.39 -36.29
C ASN A 175 28.82 40.22 -36.39
N SER A 176 29.54 40.37 -35.28
CA SER A 176 30.95 40.77 -35.31
C SER A 176 31.81 39.58 -35.75
N LYS A 177 32.22 39.57 -37.02
CA LYS A 177 33.36 38.76 -37.47
C LYS A 177 34.60 39.64 -37.43
N ASN A 178 35.63 39.16 -36.71
CA ASN A 178 37.03 39.49 -37.00
C ASN A 178 37.44 38.81 -38.30
#